data_AF-A0A963VLN7-F1
#
_entry.id   AF-A0A963VLN7-F1
#
_cell.length_a   1.000
_cell.length_b   1.000
_cell.length_c   1.000
_cell.angle_alpha   90.00
_cell.angle_beta   90.00
_cell.angle_gamma   90.00
#
_symmetry.space_group_name_H-M   'P 1'
#
loop_
_entity.id
_entity.type
_entity.pdbx_description
1 polymer ?
#
loop_
_entity_poly.entity_id
_entity_poly.type
_entity_poly.pdbx_seq_one_letter_code
_entity_poly.pdbx_strand_id
1 'polypeptide(L)'
;MLRQIDGLAIYHTYPHVDFASTGARAARVLHRLVTDKRVKPTIARVTIPALVRGDELITKTGCYGSLVREARRLELEGTAMSAGIMIGNPFTDVPELCCQVIVA
;
A
#
# COMPACT_ATOMS: atom_id res chain seq x y z
N MET A 1 10.18 -6.73 7.29
CA MET A 1 8.73 -6.66 7.57
C MET A 1 7.93 -7.70 6.80
N LEU A 2 7.91 -7.69 5.46
CA LEU A 2 6.96 -8.52 4.69
C LEU A 2 6.99 -10.04 4.95
N ARG A 3 8.17 -10.60 5.30
CA ARG A 3 8.29 -12.03 5.66
C ARG A 3 7.62 -12.42 6.99
N GLN A 4 7.18 -11.44 7.77
CA GLN A 4 6.68 -11.62 9.15
C GLN A 4 5.21 -11.22 9.29
N ILE A 5 4.49 -11.07 8.17
CA ILE A 5 3.09 -10.65 8.16
C ILE A 5 2.30 -11.49 7.15
N ASP A 6 1.03 -11.70 7.45
CA ASP A 6 0.08 -12.41 6.57
C ASP A 6 -0.83 -11.45 5.78
N GLY A 7 -0.74 -10.15 6.07
CA GLY A 7 -1.52 -9.11 5.40
C GLY A 7 -1.11 -7.72 5.87
N LEU A 8 -1.51 -6.70 5.11
CA LEU A 8 -1.24 -5.29 5.42
C LEU A 8 -2.33 -4.38 4.85
N ALA A 9 -2.34 -3.12 5.28
CA ALA A 9 -3.06 -2.04 4.62
C ALA A 9 -2.14 -0.82 4.52
N ILE A 10 -2.15 -0.17 3.36
CA ILE A 10 -1.31 1.00 3.06
C ILE A 10 -2.22 2.23 2.92
N TYR A 11 -1.75 3.40 3.37
CA TYR A 11 -2.43 4.66 3.12
C TYR A 11 -2.52 4.95 1.61
N HIS A 12 -3.64 5.53 1.21
CA HIS A 12 -3.98 5.89 -0.17
C HIS A 12 -4.10 7.40 -0.38
N THR A 13 -3.81 8.22 0.63
CA THR A 13 -3.86 9.68 0.48
C THR A 13 -2.56 10.32 0.90
N TYR A 14 -2.19 11.42 0.23
CA TYR A 14 -1.13 12.32 0.65
C TYR A 14 -1.54 13.75 0.27
N PRO A 15 -1.66 14.70 1.23
CA PRO A 15 -1.54 14.51 2.68
C PRO A 15 -2.52 13.47 3.25
N HIS A 16 -2.13 12.80 4.33
CA HIS A 16 -2.90 11.70 4.90
C HIS A 16 -4.20 12.20 5.56
N VAL A 17 -5.33 11.75 5.05
CA VAL A 17 -6.68 11.96 5.62
C VAL A 17 -7.43 10.63 5.79
N ASP A 18 -6.73 9.50 5.63
CA ASP A 18 -7.30 8.15 5.53
C ASP A 18 -6.78 7.18 6.60
N PHE A 19 -6.35 7.71 7.75
CA PHE A 19 -5.88 6.92 8.88
C PHE A 19 -6.94 5.92 9.37
N ALA A 20 -8.15 6.41 9.68
CA ALA A 20 -9.23 5.58 10.20
C ALA A 20 -9.72 4.54 9.19
N SER A 21 -9.89 4.94 7.93
CA SER A 21 -10.33 4.03 6.86
C SER A 21 -9.28 2.97 6.54
N THR A 22 -7.99 3.29 6.67
CA THR A 22 -6.90 2.31 6.54
C THR A 22 -6.87 1.33 7.70
N GLY A 23 -7.08 1.78 8.94
CA GLY A 23 -7.25 0.89 10.09
C GLY A 23 -8.43 -0.09 9.89
N ALA A 24 -9.57 0.42 9.41
CA ALA A 24 -10.72 -0.42 9.09
C ALA A 24 -10.43 -1.42 7.95
N ARG A 25 -9.65 -1.04 6.93
CA ARG A 25 -9.16 -1.95 5.88
C ARG A 25 -8.29 -3.06 6.47
N ALA A 26 -7.33 -2.73 7.33
CA ALA A 26 -6.49 -3.71 8.00
C ALA A 26 -7.31 -4.71 8.83
N ALA A 27 -8.31 -4.24 9.57
CA ALA A 27 -9.20 -5.10 10.34
C ALA A 27 -10.00 -6.08 9.45
N ARG A 28 -10.47 -5.64 8.28
CA ARG A 28 -11.15 -6.51 7.31
C ARG A 28 -10.21 -7.57 6.71
N VAL A 29 -8.97 -7.18 6.39
CA VAL A 29 -7.93 -8.12 5.93
C VAL A 29 -7.69 -9.20 7.00
N LEU A 30 -7.46 -8.80 8.25
CA LEU A 30 -7.27 -9.73 9.37
C LEU A 30 -8.48 -10.65 9.55
N HIS A 31 -9.70 -10.09 9.58
CA HIS A 31 -10.92 -10.87 9.71
C HIS A 31 -11.02 -11.94 8.63
N ARG A 32 -10.75 -11.59 7.36
CA ARG A 32 -10.78 -12.52 6.23
C ARG A 32 -9.73 -13.63 6.38
N LEU A 33 -8.50 -13.31 6.78
CA LEU A 33 -7.43 -14.28 7.01
C LEU A 33 -7.78 -15.28 8.12
N VAL A 34 -8.44 -14.83 9.18
CA VAL A 34 -8.80 -15.69 10.32
C VAL A 34 -10.01 -16.58 10.00
N THR A 35 -10.99 -16.05 9.27
CA THR A 35 -12.29 -16.70 9.04
C THR A 35 -12.35 -17.55 7.76
N ASP A 36 -11.64 -17.19 6.69
CA ASP A 36 -11.63 -17.97 5.44
C ASP A 36 -10.34 -18.79 5.28
N LYS A 37 -10.42 -20.08 5.61
CA LYS A 37 -9.29 -21.02 5.55
C LYS A 37 -8.77 -21.29 4.13
N ARG A 38 -9.48 -20.84 3.09
CA ARG A 38 -9.03 -20.98 1.68
C ARG A 38 -8.08 -19.87 1.27
N VAL A 39 -8.06 -18.76 2.01
CA VAL A 39 -7.16 -17.64 1.72
C VAL A 39 -5.73 -18.05 2.06
N LYS A 40 -4.86 -18.00 1.06
CA LYS A 40 -3.41 -18.20 1.20
C LYS A 40 -2.71 -16.90 0.83
N PRO A 41 -2.33 -16.06 1.79
CA PRO A 41 -1.78 -14.74 1.50
C PRO A 41 -0.45 -14.88 0.75
N THR A 42 -0.31 -14.11 -0.33
CA THR A 42 0.94 -13.97 -1.08
C THR A 42 1.20 -12.49 -1.25
N ILE A 43 2.34 -12.03 -0.75
CA ILE A 43 2.70 -10.61 -0.81
C ILE A 43 3.78 -10.44 -1.87
N ALA A 44 3.45 -9.72 -2.93
CA ALA A 44 4.39 -9.28 -3.95
C ALA A 44 4.93 -7.88 -3.62
N ARG A 45 6.23 -7.68 -3.79
CA ARG A 45 6.91 -6.40 -3.65
C ARG A 45 7.72 -6.11 -4.90
N VAL A 46 7.55 -4.92 -5.46
CA VAL A 46 8.40 -4.40 -6.53
C VAL A 46 9.05 -3.12 -6.04
N THR A 47 10.38 -3.08 -6.05
CA THR A 47 11.18 -1.90 -5.69
C THR A 47 11.37 -1.01 -6.91
N ILE A 48 11.21 0.29 -6.73
CA ILE A 48 11.46 1.33 -7.73
C ILE A 48 12.62 2.17 -7.19
N PRO A 49 13.80 2.18 -7.86
CA PRO A 49 15.00 2.86 -7.36
C PRO A 49 14.91 4.38 -7.57
N ALA A 50 13.92 5.01 -6.94
CA ALA A 50 13.65 6.43 -7.02
C ALA A 50 13.29 6.97 -5.64
N LEU A 51 13.70 8.22 -5.39
CA LEU A 51 13.23 9.04 -4.29
C LEU A 51 12.47 10.21 -4.89
N VAL A 52 11.19 10.33 -4.54
CA VAL A 52 10.30 11.32 -5.13
C VAL A 52 9.81 12.30 -4.07
N ARG A 53 9.67 13.57 -4.47
CA ARG A 53 9.18 14.70 -3.67
C ARG A 53 8.50 15.74 -4.55
N GLY A 54 7.70 16.60 -3.92
CA GLY A 54 7.00 17.71 -4.57
C GLY A 54 5.50 17.47 -4.75
N ASP A 55 4.85 18.43 -5.41
CA ASP A 55 3.39 18.52 -5.51
C ASP A 55 2.76 17.39 -6.33
N GLU A 56 3.54 16.74 -7.19
CA GLU A 56 3.14 15.54 -7.94
C GLU A 56 2.77 14.35 -7.03
N LEU A 57 3.15 14.42 -5.75
CA LEU A 57 2.77 13.43 -4.74
C LEU A 57 1.45 13.74 -4.05
N ILE A 58 0.87 14.93 -4.24
CA ILE A 58 -0.44 15.25 -3.68
C ILE A 58 -1.47 14.36 -4.39
N THR A 59 -2.06 13.40 -3.69
CA THR A 59 -2.91 12.36 -4.31
C THR A 59 -4.15 12.93 -5.00
N LYS A 60 -4.57 14.14 -4.61
CA LYS A 60 -5.71 14.83 -5.23
C LYS A 60 -5.38 15.41 -6.61
N THR A 61 -4.17 15.92 -6.80
CA THR A 61 -3.82 16.77 -7.96
C THR A 61 -2.65 16.23 -8.78
N GLY A 62 -1.69 15.56 -8.15
CA GLY A 62 -0.48 15.05 -8.77
C GLY A 62 -0.60 13.66 -9.36
N CYS A 63 0.38 13.28 -10.19
CA CYS A 63 0.44 12.00 -10.89
C CYS A 63 0.43 10.79 -9.94
N TYR A 64 0.95 10.91 -8.72
CA TYR A 64 0.91 9.84 -7.71
C TYR A 64 -0.52 9.38 -7.42
N GLY A 65 -1.49 10.31 -7.44
CA GLY A 65 -2.89 10.00 -7.26
C GLY A 65 -3.44 9.02 -8.30
N SER A 66 -2.94 9.06 -9.54
CA SER A 66 -3.35 8.12 -10.60
C SER A 66 -2.90 6.69 -10.29
N LEU A 67 -1.66 6.54 -9.83
CA LEU A 67 -1.08 5.24 -9.47
C LEU A 67 -1.77 4.65 -8.23
N VAL A 68 -2.10 5.49 -7.25
CA VAL A 68 -2.88 5.06 -6.07
C VAL A 68 -4.30 4.63 -6.44
N ARG A 69 -4.95 5.30 -7.40
CA ARG A 69 -6.27 4.86 -7.91
C ARG A 69 -6.20 3.48 -8.56
N GLU A 70 -5.11 3.18 -9.26
CA GLU A 70 -4.91 1.84 -9.83
C GLU A 70 -4.78 0.76 -8.73
N ALA A 71 -4.00 1.04 -7.67
CA ALA A 71 -3.93 0.15 -6.52
C ALA A 71 -5.33 -0.07 -5.87
N ARG A 72 -6.12 1.01 -5.73
CA ARG A 72 -7.50 0.92 -5.22
C ARG A 72 -8.42 0.11 -6.12
N ARG A 73 -8.26 0.21 -7.44
CA ARG A 73 -9.04 -0.58 -8.41
C ARG A 73 -8.82 -2.09 -8.18
N LEU A 74 -7.57 -2.52 -7.97
CA LEU A 74 -7.25 -3.92 -7.66
C LEU A 74 -7.92 -4.41 -6.37
N GLU A 75 -8.00 -3.56 -5.34
CA GLU A 75 -8.74 -3.89 -4.10
C GLU A 75 -10.25 -3.99 -4.34
N LEU A 76 -10.83 -3.05 -5.09
CA LEU A 76 -12.28 -2.98 -5.36
C LEU A 76 -12.77 -4.15 -6.22
N GLU A 77 -11.96 -4.58 -7.19
CA GLU A 77 -12.27 -5.72 -8.06
C GLU A 77 -11.99 -7.07 -7.38
N GLY A 78 -11.45 -7.07 -6.16
CA GLY A 78 -11.11 -8.28 -5.42
C GLY A 78 -9.92 -9.04 -5.99
N THR A 79 -9.16 -8.42 -6.92
CA THR A 79 -7.91 -8.99 -7.47
C THR A 79 -6.81 -9.01 -6.40
N ALA A 80 -6.79 -8.02 -5.52
CA ALA A 80 -5.91 -7.94 -4.35
C ALA A 80 -6.74 -7.75 -3.08
N MET A 81 -6.30 -8.32 -1.96
CA MET A 81 -6.83 -7.99 -0.65
C MET A 81 -6.34 -6.62 -0.17
N SER A 82 -5.14 -6.23 -0.58
CA SER A 82 -4.53 -4.95 -0.29
C SER A 82 -3.51 -4.58 -1.35
N ALA A 83 -3.54 -3.35 -1.83
CA ALA A 83 -2.56 -2.85 -2.78
C ALA A 83 -2.20 -1.41 -2.45
N GLY A 84 -0.93 -1.07 -2.66
CA GLY A 84 -0.47 0.28 -2.41
C GLY A 84 0.92 0.55 -2.94
N ILE A 85 1.21 1.84 -3.00
CA ILE A 85 2.51 2.36 -3.39
C ILE A 85 3.04 3.11 -2.18
N MET A 86 4.31 2.88 -1.83
CA MET A 86 4.99 3.55 -0.74
C MET A 86 6.19 4.29 -1.34
N ILE A 87 6.26 5.60 -1.09
CA ILE A 87 7.30 6.48 -1.67
C ILE A 87 8.50 6.71 -0.75
N GLY A 88 8.51 6.05 0.42
CA GLY A 88 9.58 6.18 1.41
C GLY A 88 9.74 7.58 2.03
N ASN A 89 10.51 7.63 3.11
CA ASN A 89 11.03 8.88 3.65
C ASN A 89 12.49 9.05 3.17
N PRO A 90 12.82 10.03 2.31
CA PRO A 90 14.08 10.18 1.61
C PRO A 90 15.15 10.77 2.53
N PHE A 91 14.79 11.10 3.77
CA PHE A 91 15.70 11.54 4.81
C PHE A 91 16.09 10.37 5.74
N THR A 92 15.83 9.13 5.32
CA THR A 92 16.13 7.93 6.10
C THR A 92 17.28 7.15 5.44
N ASP A 93 18.45 7.17 6.04
CA ASP A 93 19.63 6.44 5.58
C ASP A 93 19.55 4.96 5.97
N VAL A 94 18.89 4.14 5.15
CA VAL A 94 18.73 2.69 5.36
C VAL A 94 18.81 1.93 4.02
N PRO A 95 19.28 0.67 4.02
CA PRO A 95 19.42 -0.12 2.80
C PRO A 95 18.12 -0.32 2.02
N GLU A 96 16.98 -0.36 2.69
CA GLU A 96 15.67 -0.60 2.08
C GLU A 96 14.98 0.67 1.54
N LEU A 97 15.60 1.85 1.65
CA LEU A 97 15.01 3.11 1.20
C LEU A 97 14.76 3.09 -0.32
N CYS A 98 13.48 3.15 -0.70
CA CYS A 98 13.04 3.21 -2.10
C CYS A 98 11.57 3.65 -2.19
N CYS A 99 11.14 3.98 -3.40
CA CYS A 99 9.75 3.81 -3.77
C CYS A 99 9.45 2.33 -4.00
N GLN A 100 8.24 1.87 -3.72
CA GLN A 100 7.87 0.47 -3.87
C GLN A 100 6.38 0.28 -4.06
N VAL A 101 6.02 -0.77 -4.79
CA VAL A 101 4.65 -1.27 -4.91
C VAL A 101 4.55 -2.55 -4.09
N ILE A 102 3.48 -2.67 -3.32
CA ILE A 102 3.17 -3.87 -2.55
C ILE A 102 1.73 -4.28 -2.85
N VAL A 103 1.54 -5.54 -3.19
CA VAL A 103 0.24 -6.16 -3.47
C VAL A 103 0.13 -7.44 -2.66
N ALA A 104 -0.98 -7.63 -1.97
CA ALA A 104 -1.29 -8.77 -1.10
C ALA A 104 -2.73 -9.26 -1.30
#